data_AF-A0A8D9DLC3-F1
#
_entry.id   AF-A0A8D9DLC3-F1
#
_cell.length_a   1.000
_cell.length_b   1.000
_cell.length_c   1.000
_cell.angle_alpha   90.00
_cell.angle_beta   90.00
_cell.angle_gamma   90.00
#
_symmetry.space_group_name_H-M   'P 1'
#
loop_
_entity.id
_entity.type
_entity.pdbx_description
1 polymer ?
#
loop_
_entity_poly.entity_id
_entity_poly.type
_entity_poly.pdbx_seq_one_letter_code
_entity_poly.pdbx_strand_id
1 'polypeptide(L)' 'MANQTAVTTTQVHSPLFFSKVSSGSEDSQLLFKLIYFWKARNNSKGGILLGLEMLMIDEERENMLIRFYLET' A
#
# COMPACT_ATOMS: atom_id res chain seq x y z
N MET A 1 24.30 -40.17 -11.20
CA MET A 1 23.19 -39.48 -10.51
C MET A 1 23.45 -37.99 -10.62
N ALA A 2 22.62 -37.25 -11.36
CA ALA A 2 22.81 -35.81 -11.60
C ALA A 2 22.00 -35.01 -10.59
N ASN A 3 22.66 -34.12 -9.84
CA ASN A 3 22.01 -33.23 -8.89
C ASN A 3 21.35 -32.09 -9.68
N GLN A 4 20.03 -32.11 -9.79
CA GLN A 4 19.28 -30.99 -10.36
C GLN A 4 19.14 -29.91 -9.29
N THR A 5 20.00 -28.90 -9.36
CA THR A 5 19.84 -27.65 -8.61
C THR A 5 18.61 -26.93 -9.17
N ALA A 6 17.52 -26.90 -8.40
CA ALA A 6 16.35 -26.10 -8.72
C ALA A 6 16.74 -24.62 -8.70
N VAL A 7 16.77 -24.00 -9.88
CA VAL A 7 16.93 -22.55 -10.02
C VAL A 7 15.55 -21.93 -9.73
N THR A 8 15.34 -21.52 -8.48
CA THR A 8 14.17 -20.69 -8.13
C THR A 8 14.36 -19.35 -8.83
N THR A 9 13.63 -19.16 -9.93
CA THR A 9 13.54 -17.84 -10.58
C THR A 9 12.75 -16.95 -9.64
N THR A 10 13.43 -16.16 -8.81
CA THR A 10 12.81 -15.00 -8.16
C THR A 10 12.42 -14.04 -9.26
N GLN A 11 11.18 -14.12 -9.75
CA GLN A 11 10.63 -13.11 -10.65
C GLN A 11 10.68 -11.79 -9.90
N VAL A 12 11.58 -10.90 -10.31
CA VAL A 12 11.60 -9.52 -9.84
C VAL A 12 10.40 -8.85 -10.50
N HIS A 13 9.26 -8.87 -9.81
CA HIS A 13 8.07 -8.17 -10.28
C HIS A 13 8.41 -6.68 -10.36
N SER A 14 8.18 -6.07 -11.52
CA SER A 14 8.29 -4.62 -11.64
C SER A 14 7.28 -3.97 -10.70
N PRO A 15 7.65 -2.89 -9.98
CA PRO A 15 6.71 -2.22 -9.09
C PRO A 15 5.46 -1.79 -9.86
N LEU A 16 4.30 -2.04 -9.26
CA LEU A 16 3.01 -1.67 -9.83
C LEU A 16 2.79 -0.14 -9.70
N PHE A 17 1.98 0.43 -10.59
CA PHE A 17 1.49 1.81 -10.52
C PHE A 17 0.08 1.86 -9.96
N PHE A 18 -0.34 3.00 -9.40
CA PHE A 18 -1.69 3.17 -8.85
C PHE A 18 -2.79 2.97 -9.90
N SER A 19 -2.52 3.34 -11.15
CA SER A 19 -3.43 3.14 -12.29
C SER A 19 -3.82 1.68 -12.53
N LYS A 20 -3.02 0.72 -12.04
CA LYS A 20 -3.22 -0.72 -12.20
C LYS A 20 -3.68 -1.42 -10.93
N VAL A 21 -3.88 -0.70 -9.85
CA VAL A 21 -4.40 -1.27 -8.60
C VAL A 21 -5.89 -1.56 -8.79
N SER A 22 -6.27 -2.82 -8.63
CA SER A 22 -7.66 -3.27 -8.64
C SER A 22 -8.11 -3.73 -7.25
N SER A 23 -9.41 -3.73 -6.98
CA SER A 23 -9.98 -4.12 -5.67
C SER A 23 -9.96 -5.65 -5.41
N GLY A 24 -9.05 -6.39 -6.03
CA GLY A 24 -8.92 -7.84 -5.90
C GLY A 24 -7.99 -8.26 -4.77
N SER A 25 -7.98 -9.57 -4.45
CA SER A 25 -7.11 -10.18 -3.44
C SER A 25 -5.70 -10.49 -3.99
N GLU A 26 -5.25 -9.79 -5.02
CA GLU A 26 -3.96 -10.06 -5.65
C GLU A 26 -2.85 -9.39 -4.86
N ASP A 27 -1.89 -10.19 -4.39
CA ASP A 27 -0.71 -9.69 -3.69
C ASP A 27 0.21 -8.99 -4.69
N SER A 28 0.29 -7.66 -4.60
CA SER A 28 1.12 -6.83 -5.46
C SER A 28 2.02 -5.91 -4.64
N GLN A 29 3.19 -5.58 -5.18
CA GLN A 29 4.10 -4.60 -4.58
C GLN A 29 4.01 -3.28 -5.33
N LEU A 30 3.82 -2.19 -4.58
CA LEU A 30 3.74 -0.81 -5.08
C LEU A 30 4.92 -0.01 -4.51
N LEU A 31 5.56 0.79 -5.35
CA LEU A 31 6.54 1.78 -4.91
C LEU A 31 5.91 3.17 -5.00
N PHE A 32 5.91 3.89 -3.88
CA PHE A 32 5.31 5.22 -3.80
C PHE A 32 6.08 6.13 -2.85
N LYS A 33 5.86 7.43 -2.99
CA LYS A 33 6.25 8.44 -2.01
C LYS A 33 5.03 8.86 -1.20
N LEU A 34 5.16 8.87 0.11
CA LEU A 34 4.15 9.42 1.01
C LEU A 34 4.25 10.95 0.98
N ILE A 35 3.20 11.64 0.55
CA ILE A 35 3.14 13.11 0.54
C ILE A 35 2.58 13.62 1.87
N TYR A 36 1.46 13.07 2.32
CA TYR A 36 0.80 13.49 3.57
C TYR A 36 0.32 12.30 4.38
N PHE A 37 0.40 12.45 5.69
CA PHE A 37 -0.07 11.49 6.68
C PHE A 37 -0.79 12.24 7.80
N TRP A 38 -2.08 11.94 7.98
CA TRP A 38 -2.89 12.49 9.08
C TRP A 38 -3.55 11.39 9.90
N LYS A 39 -3.76 11.69 11.18
CA LYS A 39 -4.49 10.84 12.11
C LYS A 39 -5.91 11.38 12.22
N ALA A 40 -6.90 10.60 11.79
CA ALA A 40 -8.29 10.91 12.06
C ALA A 40 -8.54 10.66 13.55
N ARG A 41 -8.94 11.70 14.29
CA ARG A 41 -9.19 11.61 15.74
C ARG A 41 -10.59 12.10 16.07
N ASN A 42 -11.21 11.43 17.04
CA ASN A 42 -12.46 11.88 17.63
C ASN A 42 -12.19 12.77 18.84
N ASN A 43 -12.25 14.09 18.64
CA ASN A 43 -12.03 15.04 19.73
C ASN A 43 -13.14 15.03 20.78
N SER A 44 -14.37 14.63 20.44
CA SER A 44 -15.48 14.57 21.41
C SER A 44 -15.40 13.36 22.34
N LYS A 45 -14.67 12.31 21.94
CA LYS A 45 -14.39 11.12 22.77
C LYS A 45 -12.95 11.14 23.31
N GLY A 46 -12.46 12.28 23.78
CA GLY A 46 -11.13 12.36 24.41
C GLY A 46 -9.94 12.17 23.45
N GLY A 47 -10.13 12.43 22.16
CA GLY A 47 -9.05 12.36 21.17
C GLY A 47 -8.70 10.95 20.68
N ILE A 48 -9.63 9.99 20.82
CA ILE A 48 -9.46 8.60 20.33
C ILE A 48 -9.07 8.61 18.85
N LEU A 49 -8.08 7.80 18.48
CA LEU A 49 -7.70 7.58 17.08
C LEU A 49 -8.81 6.78 16.39
N LEU A 50 -9.42 7.38 15.37
CA LEU A 50 -10.44 6.76 14.53
C LEU A 50 -9.84 6.11 13.28
N GLY A 51 -8.65 6.55 12.87
CA GLY A 51 -8.08 6.07 11.62
C GLY A 51 -6.86 6.84 11.19
N LEU A 52 -6.31 6.39 10.07
CA LEU A 52 -5.20 7.01 9.35
C LEU A 52 -5.66 7.28 7.94
N GLU A 53 -5.22 8.39 7.39
CA GLU A 53 -5.41 8.64 5.97
C GLU A 53 -4.08 9.14 5.38
N MET A 54 -3.79 8.65 4.18
CA MET A 54 -2.47 8.75 3.58
C MET A 54 -2.64 9.21 2.14
N LEU A 55 -1.96 10.30 1.78
CA LEU A 55 -1.83 10.74 0.39
C LEU A 55 -0.48 10.28 -0.14
N MET A 56 -0.50 9.47 -1.18
CA MET A 56 0.68 8.89 -1.79
C MET A 56 0.75 9.28 -3.26
N ILE A 57 1.96 9.33 -3.81
CA ILE A 57 2.23 9.57 -5.22
C ILE A 57 3.18 8.51 -5.76
N ASP A 58 2.89 7.98 -6.94
CA ASP A 58 3.75 7.03 -7.64
C ASP A 58 4.62 7.71 -8.71
N GLU A 59 5.34 6.93 -9.50
CA GLU A 59 6.20 7.44 -10.57
C GLU A 59 5.42 8.10 -11.72
N GLU A 60 4.16 7.70 -11.93
CA GLU A 60 3.26 8.30 -12.92
C GLU A 60 2.72 9.66 -12.47
N ARG A 61 3.05 10.08 -11.23
CA ARG A 61 2.55 11.28 -10.55
C ARG A 61 1.06 11.23 -10.22
N GLU A 62 0.50 10.02 -10.18
CA GLU A 62 -0.89 9.82 -9.78
C GLU A 62 -1.00 9.87 -8.27
N ASN A 63 -2.05 10.52 -7.77
CA ASN A 63 -2.30 10.64 -6.34
C ASN A 63 -3.29 9.56 -5.88
N MET A 64 -2.91 8.80 -4.86
CA MET A 64 -3.80 7.83 -4.22
C MET A 64 -4.06 8.23 -2.76
N LEU A 65 -5.34 8.30 -2.40
CA LEU A 65 -5.81 8.57 -1.05
C LEU A 65 -6.32 7.28 -0.42
N ILE A 66 -5.62 6.75 0.58
CA ILE A 66 -6.08 5.61 1.36
C ILE A 66 -6.60 6.09 2.71
N ARG A 67 -7.74 5.54 3.13
CA ARG A 67 -8.33 5.71 4.45
C ARG A 67 -8.41 4.36 5.15
N PHE A 68 -7.73 4.24 6.28
CA PHE A 68 -7.89 3.12 7.21
C PHE A 68 -8.67 3.63 8.42
N TYR A 69 -9.88 3.09 8.61
CA TYR A 69 -10.65 3.34 9.82
C TYR A 69 -10.41 2.20 10.80
N LEU A 70 -10.14 2.56 12.05
CA LEU A 70 -10.15 1.61 13.15
C LEU A 70 -11.61 1.38 13.51
N GLU A 71 -12.08 0.14 13.40
CA GLU A 71 -13.35 -0.24 13.99
C GLU A 71 -13.23 -0.04 15.51
N THR A 72 -14.10 0.81 16.08
CA THR A 72 -14.16 1.12 17.51
C THR A 72 -15.40 0.54 18.15
#